data_AF-A0A2V7X7U4-F1
#
_entry.id   AF-A0A2V7X7U4-F1
#
_cell.length_a   1.000
_cell.length_b   1.000
_cell.length_c   1.000
_cell.angle_alpha   90.00
_cell.angle_beta   90.00
_cell.angle_gamma   90.00
#
_symmetry.space_group_name_H-M   'P 1'
#
loop_
_entity.id
_entity.type
_entity.pdbx_description
1 polymer ?
#
loop_
_entity_poly.entity_id
_entity_poly.type
_entity_poly.pdbx_seq_one_letter_code
_entity_poly.pdbx_strand_id
1 'polypeptide(L)'
;MTLAVVLVWTALLFNAPLEGLADPSHTPNPAKAPWYFLGLQEMLHYFPPMVAGVLAPGLVVMALIVIPYFRVNIEADGLFLKGRQKRLRIFYLVAAALSVFLL
;
A
#
# COMPACT_ATOMS: atom_id res chain seq x y z
N MET A 1 3.91 7.07 18.68
CA MET A 1 3.98 6.10 19.80
C MET A 1 2.82 5.12 19.79
N THR A 2 1.56 5.58 19.74
CA THR A 2 0.37 4.69 19.69
C THR A 2 0.40 3.67 18.53
N LEU A 3 0.73 4.08 17.30
CA LEU A 3 0.85 3.16 16.16
C LEU A 3 1.88 2.05 16.40
N ALA A 4 3.05 2.40 16.93
CA ALA A 4 4.11 1.44 17.22
C ALA A 4 3.66 0.42 18.28
N VAL A 5 2.98 0.88 19.33
CA VAL A 5 2.40 0.00 20.36
C VAL A 5 1.40 -0.98 19.73
N VAL A 6 0.50 -0.50 18.87
CA VAL A 6 -0.46 -1.37 18.17
C VAL A 6 0.24 -2.41 17.30
N LEU A 7 1.22 -2.00 16.48
CA LEU A 7 1.96 -2.91 15.61
C LEU A 7 2.72 -4.00 16.39
N VAL A 8 3.32 -3.64 17.52
CA VAL A 8 4.01 -4.60 18.40
C VAL A 8 3.02 -5.61 18.97
N TRP A 9 1.88 -5.17 19.50
CA TRP A 9 0.86 -6.09 20.01
C TRP A 9 0.31 -7.01 18.92
N THR A 10 0.08 -6.50 17.70
CA THR A 10 -0.33 -7.34 16.57
C THR A 10 0.73 -8.39 16.23
N ALA A 11 2.02 -8.02 16.18
CA ALA A 11 3.09 -8.95 15.88
C ALA A 11 3.28 -10.05 16.94
N LEU A 12 2.97 -9.75 18.21
CA LEU A 12 3.02 -10.75 19.29
C LEU A 12 1.83 -11.71 19.28
N LEU A 13 0.66 -11.24 18.85
CA LEU A 13 -0.57 -12.04 18.82
C LEU A 13 -0.72 -12.88 17.55
N PHE A 14 -0.14 -12.44 16.43
CA PHE A 14 -0.26 -13.09 15.12
C PHE A 14 1.12 -13.47 14.58
N ASN A 15 1.41 -14.77 14.55
CA ASN A 15 2.65 -15.28 13.94
C ASN A 15 2.62 -15.11 12.42
N ALA A 16 3.74 -14.69 11.85
CA ALA A 16 3.91 -14.69 10.40
C ALA A 16 4.03 -16.13 9.89
N PRO A 17 3.28 -16.51 8.83
CA PRO A 17 3.48 -17.81 8.18
C PRO A 17 4.82 -17.79 7.45
N LEU A 18 5.84 -18.42 8.04
CA LEU A 18 7.16 -18.55 7.42
C LEU A 18 7.20 -19.80 6.54
N GLU A 19 7.69 -19.65 5.32
CA GLU A 19 7.95 -20.77 4.41
C GLU A 19 9.28 -21.48 4.76
N GLY A 20 9.55 -22.61 4.11
CA GLY A 20 10.79 -23.35 4.26
C GLY A 20 12.01 -22.59 3.72
N LEU A 21 13.19 -23.21 3.85
CA LEU A 21 14.40 -22.69 3.22
C LEU A 21 14.25 -22.65 1.70
N ALA A 22 14.87 -21.66 1.06
CA ALA A 22 14.79 -21.47 -0.38
C ALA A 22 15.38 -22.67 -1.14
N ASP A 23 14.62 -23.20 -2.11
CA ASP A 23 15.03 -24.28 -3.01
C ASP A 23 14.92 -23.80 -4.48
N PRO A 24 16.03 -23.70 -5.22
CA PRO A 24 16.01 -23.25 -6.62
C PRO A 24 15.37 -24.27 -7.57
N SER A 25 15.22 -25.53 -7.16
CA SER A 25 14.57 -26.57 -7.95
C SER A 25 13.04 -26.59 -7.80
N HIS A 26 12.50 -25.84 -6.84
CA HIS A 26 11.07 -25.79 -6.54
C HIS A 26 10.53 -24.37 -6.55
N THR A 27 9.64 -24.06 -7.49
CA THR A 27 8.93 -22.77 -7.51
C THR A 27 7.61 -22.89 -6.74
N PRO A 28 7.39 -22.09 -5.67
CA PRO A 28 6.15 -22.15 -4.90
C PRO A 28 4.94 -21.74 -5.74
N ASN A 29 3.81 -22.44 -5.56
CA ASN A 29 2.54 -22.14 -6.20
C ASN A 29 1.43 -21.97 -5.13
N PRO A 30 0.86 -20.77 -4.93
CA PRO A 30 1.03 -19.56 -5.74
C PRO A 30 2.23 -18.70 -5.32
N ALA A 31 3.02 -18.24 -6.30
CA ALA A 31 4.02 -17.21 -6.07
C ALA A 31 3.32 -15.84 -5.90
N LYS A 32 3.33 -15.28 -4.70
CA LYS A 32 2.72 -13.97 -4.39
C LYS A 32 3.76 -13.00 -3.85
N ALA A 33 3.69 -11.75 -4.33
CA ALA A 33 4.52 -10.68 -3.81
C ALA A 33 3.95 -10.15 -2.47
N PRO A 34 4.77 -9.47 -1.66
CA PRO A 34 4.27 -8.72 -0.51
C PRO A 34 3.19 -7.70 -0.90
N TRP A 35 2.28 -7.38 0.02
CA TRP A 35 1.11 -6.54 -0.24
C TRP A 35 1.43 -5.15 -0.82
N TYR A 36 2.56 -4.54 -0.43
CA TYR A 36 2.98 -3.24 -0.95
C TYR A 36 3.47 -3.30 -2.41
N PHE A 37 3.69 -4.50 -2.95
CA PHE A 37 3.98 -4.77 -4.36
C PHE A 37 2.78 -5.37 -5.12
N LEU A 38 1.61 -5.52 -4.51
CA LEU A 38 0.44 -6.13 -5.14
C LEU A 38 0.10 -5.46 -6.48
N GLY A 39 0.08 -4.12 -6.54
CA GLY A 39 -0.18 -3.39 -7.77
C GLY A 39 0.87 -3.65 -8.86
N LEU A 40 2.15 -3.74 -8.47
CA LEU A 40 3.23 -4.09 -9.41
C LEU A 40 3.10 -5.53 -9.92
N GLN A 41 2.72 -6.46 -9.03
CA GLN A 41 2.46 -7.85 -9.38
C GLN A 41 1.31 -7.99 -10.37
N GLU A 42 0.20 -7.27 -10.15
CA GLU A 42 -0.92 -7.23 -11.09
C GLU A 42 -0.50 -6.62 -12.44
N MET A 43 0.28 -5.55 -12.42
CA MET A 43 0.81 -4.97 -13.65
C MET A 43 1.69 -5.96 -14.42
N LEU A 44 2.55 -6.72 -13.75
CA LEU A 44 3.37 -7.76 -14.37
C LEU A 44 2.54 -8.93 -14.92
N HIS A 45 1.35 -9.16 -14.39
CA HIS A 45 0.43 -10.18 -14.90
C HIS A 45 -0.25 -9.75 -16.20
N TYR A 46 -0.58 -8.46 -16.35
CA TYR A 46 -1.36 -7.95 -17.48
C TYR A 46 -0.56 -7.19 -18.54
N PHE A 47 0.64 -6.69 -18.22
CA PHE A 47 1.44 -5.86 -19.12
C PHE A 47 2.80 -6.50 -19.43
N PRO A 48 3.45 -6.11 -20.55
CA PRO A 48 4.81 -6.53 -20.85
C PRO A 48 5.77 -6.23 -19.68
N PRO A 49 6.69 -7.15 -19.33
CA PRO A 49 7.59 -6.98 -18.19
C PRO A 49 8.43 -5.70 -18.23
N MET A 50 8.81 -5.25 -19.43
CA MET A 50 9.52 -3.98 -19.61
C MET A 50 8.69 -2.78 -19.13
N VAL A 51 7.39 -2.76 -19.44
CA VAL A 51 6.50 -1.65 -19.08
C VAL A 51 6.22 -1.68 -17.58
N ALA A 52 5.79 -2.84 -17.07
CA ALA A 52 5.39 -2.99 -15.67
C ALA A 52 6.59 -2.99 -14.71
N GLY A 53 7.68 -3.67 -15.06
CA GLY A 53 8.83 -3.84 -14.17
C GLY A 53 9.88 -2.73 -14.25
N VAL A 54 9.99 -2.03 -15.39
CA VAL A 54 11.05 -1.02 -15.60
C VAL A 54 10.46 0.37 -15.79
N LEU A 55 9.62 0.56 -16.81
CA LEU A 55 9.15 1.90 -17.18
C LEU A 55 8.25 2.52 -16.11
N ALA A 56 7.21 1.82 -15.66
CA ALA A 56 6.28 2.38 -14.68
C ALA A 56 6.94 2.69 -13.32
N PRO A 57 7.71 1.78 -12.68
CA PRO A 57 8.42 2.10 -11.45
C PRO A 57 9.46 3.19 -11.65
N GLY A 58 10.17 3.18 -12.78
CA GLY A 58 11.15 4.21 -13.14
C GLY A 58 10.51 5.59 -13.23
N LEU A 59 9.34 5.71 -13.87
CA LEU A 59 8.60 6.96 -13.95
C LEU A 59 8.13 7.45 -12.58
N VAL A 60 7.70 6.55 -11.68
CA VAL A 60 7.31 6.92 -10.31
C VAL A 60 8.51 7.50 -9.55
N VAL A 61 9.67 6.83 -9.61
CA VAL A 61 10.89 7.32 -8.95
C VAL A 61 11.34 8.66 -9.55
N MET A 62 11.34 8.79 -10.87
CA MET A 62 11.67 10.05 -11.54
C MET A 62 10.71 11.17 -11.16
N ALA A 63 9.40 10.88 -11.08
CA ALA A 63 8.42 11.85 -10.61
C ALA A 63 8.72 12.31 -9.17
N LEU A 64 9.03 11.37 -8.25
CA LEU A 64 9.41 11.71 -6.87
C LEU A 64 10.67 12.58 -6.79
N ILE A 65 11.66 12.35 -7.65
CA ILE A 65 12.86 13.18 -7.76
C ILE A 65 12.51 14.57 -8.29
N VAL A 66 11.61 14.65 -9.28
CA VAL A 66 11.28 15.88 -10.01
C VAL A 66 10.32 16.80 -9.24
N ILE A 67 9.38 16.23 -8.47
CA ILE A 67 8.38 16.98 -7.66
C ILE A 67 8.98 18.15 -6.86
N PRO A 68 10.05 18.00 -6.04
CA PRO A 68 10.57 19.09 -5.21
C PRO A 68 11.13 20.29 -6.00
N TYR A 69 11.42 20.13 -7.29
CA TYR A 69 11.94 21.22 -8.12
C TYR A 69 10.84 22.13 -8.68
N PHE A 70 9.57 21.71 -8.61
CA PHE A 70 8.44 22.53 -9.01
C PHE A 70 7.84 23.26 -7.81
N ARG A 71 7.70 24.59 -7.92
CA ARG A 71 6.93 25.38 -6.95
C ARG A 71 5.44 25.18 -7.17
N VAL A 72 4.91 24.07 -6.66
CA VAL A 72 3.47 23.84 -6.67
C VAL A 72 2.86 24.64 -5.50
N ASN A 73 2.40 25.86 -5.77
CA ASN A 73 1.62 26.64 -4.82
C ASN A 73 0.15 26.18 -4.86
N ILE A 74 -0.11 24.99 -4.30
CA ILE A 74 -1.48 24.66 -3.91
C ILE A 74 -1.70 25.47 -2.63
N GLU A 75 -2.52 26.52 -2.70
CA GLU A 75 -3.08 27.11 -1.48
C GLU A 75 -3.69 25.95 -0.69
N ALA A 76 -2.97 25.49 0.32
CA ALA A 76 -3.41 24.47 1.24
C ALA A 76 -4.43 25.11 2.19
N ASP A 77 -5.45 25.78 1.64
CA ASP A 77 -6.67 26.07 2.35
C ASP A 77 -7.25 24.70 2.67
N GLY A 78 -6.94 24.20 3.86
CA GLY A 78 -6.91 22.78 4.15
C GLY A 78 -8.21 22.09 3.73
N LEU A 79 -8.19 21.44 2.57
CA LEU A 79 -9.25 20.54 2.10
C LEU A 79 -9.52 19.44 3.13
N PHE A 80 -8.52 19.12 3.94
CA PHE A 80 -8.57 18.20 5.07
C PHE A 80 -8.98 18.85 6.40
N LEU A 81 -8.93 20.19 6.50
CA LEU A 81 -9.27 20.97 7.69
C LEU A 81 -10.73 21.45 7.67
N LYS A 82 -11.29 21.77 6.49
CA LYS A 82 -12.73 22.07 6.34
C LYS A 82 -13.55 20.78 6.57
N GLY A 83 -14.34 20.77 7.64
CA GLY A 83 -15.30 19.67 7.91
C GLY A 83 -14.68 18.35 8.41
N ARG A 84 -13.47 18.38 8.99
CA ARG A 84 -12.74 17.20 9.50
C ARG A 84 -13.61 16.23 10.29
N GLN A 85 -14.46 16.74 11.20
CA GLN A 85 -15.34 15.91 12.03
C GLN A 85 -16.39 15.15 11.22
N LYS A 86 -17.03 15.81 10.25
CA LYS A 86 -18.03 15.18 9.37
C LYS A 86 -17.39 14.09 8.51
N ARG A 87 -16.19 14.36 7.98
CA ARG A 87 -15.46 13.41 7.14
C ARG A 87 -14.96 12.20 7.92
N LEU A 88 -14.43 12.40 9.14
CA LEU A 88 -14.04 11.30 10.04
C LEU A 88 -15.25 10.44 10.39
N ARG A 89 -16.40 11.06 10.69
CA ARG A 89 -17.63 10.34 11.03
C ARG A 89 -18.14 9.50 9.85
N ILE A 90 -18.11 10.04 8.63
CA ILE A 90 -18.42 9.30 7.40
C ILE A 90 -17.43 8.14 7.20
N PHE A 91 -16.14 8.40 7.37
CA PHE A 91 -15.09 7.38 7.22
C PHE A 91 -15.30 6.21 8.17
N TYR A 92 -15.53 6.46 9.47
CA TYR A 92 -15.76 5.40 10.44
C TYR A 92 -17.07 4.63 10.20
N LEU A 93 -18.14 5.30 9.75
CA LEU A 93 -19.38 4.62 9.38
C LEU A 93 -19.19 3.68 8.18
N VAL A 94 -18.50 4.14 7.13
CA VAL A 94 -18.21 3.33 5.95
C VAL A 94 -17.28 2.17 6.30
N ALA A 95 -16.24 2.42 7.11
CA ALA A 95 -15.33 1.38 7.57
C ALA A 95 -16.05 0.31 8.38
N ALA A 96 -16.92 0.70 9.32
CA ALA A 96 -17.73 -0.24 10.10
C ALA A 96 -18.68 -1.05 9.22
N ALA A 97 -19.34 -0.42 8.25
CA ALA A 97 -20.22 -1.11 7.31
C ALA A 97 -19.46 -2.13 6.45
N LEU A 98 -18.28 -1.77 5.94
CA LEU A 98 -17.40 -2.68 5.20
C LEU A 98 -16.91 -3.84 6.07
N SER A 99 -16.51 -3.57 7.32
CA SER A 99 -16.08 -4.62 8.25
C SER A 99 -17.21 -5.60 8.57
N VAL A 100 -18.45 -5.13 8.70
CA VAL A 100 -19.62 -6.01 8.87
C VAL A 100 -19.93 -6.80 7.60
N PHE A 101 -19.78 -6.19 6.42
CA PHE A 101 -20.01 -6.86 5.14
C PHE A 101 -18.97 -7.95 4.83
N LEU A 102 -17.72 -7.77 5.30
CA LEU A 102 -16.61 -8.70 5.07
C LEU A 102 -16.49 -9.80 6.15
N LEU A 103 -17.33 -9.76 7.18
CA LEU A 103 -17.51 -10.84 8.17
C LEU A 103 -18.52 -11.86 7.65
#